data_AF-A0A956APF0-F1
#
_entry.id   AF-A0A956APF0-F1
#
_cell.length_a   1.000
_cell.length_b   1.000
_cell.length_c   1.000
_cell.angle_alpha   90.00
_cell.angle_beta   90.00
_cell.angle_gamma   90.00
#
_symmetry.space_group_name_H-M   'P 1'
#
loop_
_entity.id
_entity.type
_entity.pdbx_description
1 polymer ?
#
loop_
_entity_poly.entity_id
_entity_poly.type
_entity_poly.pdbx_seq_one_letter_code
_entity_poly.pdbx_strand_id
1 'polypeptide(L)'
;MRAPSPNFTFLKPYDERLVLLGAAAERAFHDDPVVTLIRLRQFGEVLAQEAAAHFGLYQVRDETQAELLRRLSQQRGFPRDVGDLFHRLKVLGNKAVHENVGNAGDALHALKLARAAAVWFHQSFGDRGYRPGAFVPPRPPDDASAALKAAIAELQAQLAASQSEAEKAQKAAEDAAFEAMSAGDRARAADAERAALAELLDEVAERQAAMLDRLARLQAEALAAPPAELERVAEQAEEVGTQLALDEADTRQLIDAQLRDAGWEADSVELRYSRGVRPQKHKNLAIAEWPTDSGPADYVLFVGLEAVSVIEAKRAAKDVAASIEQAKRYSRAYTPKGDDKAAAGPWDGYRIPFLFATNGRPYLKQLATKSGIWFLDARRKQNHSHALDGWYTPEGLSALLRQDMDEAHRLLAQEPTDYLALRDYQVSAIKAAEACLEKGQREILIAMATGTGKTMTCIGLCYRLLKSKRFRRILFLVDRSALGVQTTNAFKSARLENLLTFGDIFGIKELTDIVPDSDTKLHIATVQGMVKRLLYSDDAVPPV
;
A
#
# COMPACT_ATOMS: atom_id res chain seq x y z
N MET A 1 22.99 7.98 32.20
CA MET A 1 21.57 8.33 31.99
C MET A 1 21.28 8.28 30.51
N ARG A 2 20.29 7.49 30.07
CA ARG A 2 19.89 7.44 28.65
C ARG A 2 19.22 8.76 28.29
N ALA A 3 19.64 9.40 27.19
CA ALA A 3 19.09 10.69 26.78
C ALA A 3 17.57 10.58 26.50
N PRO A 4 16.74 11.54 26.95
CA PRO A 4 15.29 11.54 26.70
C PRO A 4 14.99 11.73 25.21
N SER A 5 13.91 11.10 24.73
CA SER A 5 13.48 11.19 23.33
C SER A 5 13.02 12.61 22.96
N PRO A 6 13.60 13.28 21.94
CA PRO A 6 13.14 14.59 21.51
C PRO A 6 11.71 14.58 20.94
N ASN A 7 11.23 13.44 20.41
CA ASN A 7 9.89 13.35 19.80
C ASN A 7 8.81 12.77 20.72
N PHE A 8 9.15 12.05 21.79
CA PHE A 8 8.16 11.28 22.58
C PHE A 8 8.15 11.60 24.08
N THR A 9 9.06 12.43 24.60
CA THR A 9 9.18 12.70 26.05
C THR A 9 7.89 13.25 26.69
N PHE A 10 7.06 13.96 25.95
CA PHE A 10 5.79 14.50 26.45
C PHE A 10 4.77 13.41 26.85
N LEU A 11 4.98 12.15 26.45
CA LEU A 11 4.11 11.03 26.82
C LEU A 11 4.41 10.46 28.22
N LYS A 12 5.46 10.92 28.89
CA LYS A 12 5.87 10.42 30.21
C LYS A 12 4.75 10.40 31.27
N PRO A 13 3.85 11.40 31.36
CA PRO A 13 2.75 11.38 32.34
C PRO A 13 1.73 10.26 32.11
N TYR A 14 1.66 9.71 30.90
CA TYR A 14 0.75 8.61 30.57
C TYR A 14 1.42 7.28 30.85
N ASP A 15 2.38 6.88 30.02
CA ASP A 15 3.05 5.60 30.14
C ASP A 15 4.54 5.75 29.77
N GLU A 16 5.42 5.45 30.71
CA GLU A 16 6.87 5.51 30.50
C GLU A 16 7.34 4.57 29.38
N ARG A 17 6.62 3.48 29.10
CA ARG A 17 6.91 2.57 28.00
C ARG A 17 6.79 3.23 26.64
N LEU A 18 5.85 4.17 26.46
CA LEU A 18 5.74 4.93 25.21
C LEU A 18 7.02 5.74 24.96
N VAL A 19 7.58 6.35 26.01
CA VAL A 19 8.84 7.09 25.92
C VAL A 19 10.01 6.15 25.66
N LEU A 20 10.06 4.99 26.33
CA LEU A 20 11.12 3.99 26.14
C LEU A 20 11.13 3.39 24.73
N LEU A 21 9.96 3.03 24.22
CA LEU A 21 9.77 2.48 22.87
C LEU A 21 10.11 3.51 21.80
N GLY A 22 9.60 4.74 21.94
CA GLY A 22 9.94 5.85 21.04
C GLY A 22 11.43 6.16 21.03
N ALA A 23 12.05 6.25 22.22
CA ALA A 23 13.50 6.49 22.34
C ALA A 23 14.33 5.30 21.78
N ALA A 24 13.84 4.07 21.91
CA ALA A 24 14.50 2.90 21.33
C ALA A 24 14.42 2.90 19.81
N ALA A 25 13.27 3.28 19.24
CA ALA A 25 13.11 3.44 17.80
C ALA A 25 14.03 4.53 17.24
N GLU A 26 14.09 5.70 17.89
CA GLU A 26 14.98 6.79 17.46
C GLU A 26 16.46 6.40 17.49
N ARG A 27 16.89 5.64 18.51
CA ARG A 27 18.28 5.15 18.59
C ARG A 27 18.59 4.12 17.51
N ALA A 28 17.67 3.20 17.25
CA ALA A 28 17.85 2.17 16.25
C ALA A 28 17.79 2.71 14.81
N PHE A 29 17.26 3.91 14.59
CA PHE A 29 16.95 4.44 13.26
C PHE A 29 18.11 4.38 12.25
N HIS A 30 19.32 4.75 12.67
CA HIS A 30 20.49 4.77 11.78
C HIS A 30 21.15 3.41 11.61
N ASP A 31 21.08 2.57 12.66
CA ASP A 31 21.80 1.31 12.71
C ASP A 31 20.96 0.15 12.15
N ASP A 32 19.66 0.14 12.43
CA ASP A 32 18.73 -0.92 12.08
C ASP A 32 17.30 -0.39 11.84
N PRO A 33 16.93 -0.15 10.57
CA PRO A 33 15.59 0.22 10.17
C PRO A 33 14.52 -0.82 10.54
N VAL A 34 14.85 -2.11 10.57
CA VAL A 34 13.92 -3.19 10.92
C VAL A 34 13.57 -3.12 12.40
N VAL A 35 14.57 -3.02 13.28
CA VAL A 35 14.36 -2.84 14.72
C VAL A 35 13.56 -1.57 14.98
N THR A 36 13.84 -0.48 14.25
CA THR A 36 13.07 0.76 14.34
C THR A 36 11.59 0.53 14.07
N LEU A 37 11.24 -0.15 12.97
CA LEU A 37 9.86 -0.49 12.61
C LEU A 37 9.19 -1.39 13.67
N ILE A 38 9.90 -2.38 14.20
CA ILE A 38 9.40 -3.27 15.26
C ILE A 38 9.05 -2.48 16.52
N ARG A 39 9.94 -1.57 16.97
CA ARG A 39 9.70 -0.73 18.15
C ARG A 39 8.53 0.22 17.95
N LEU A 40 8.36 0.76 16.75
CA LEU A 40 7.26 1.67 16.43
C LEU A 40 5.91 0.96 16.32
N ARG A 41 5.90 -0.31 15.92
CA ARG A 41 4.71 -1.15 16.01
C ARG A 41 4.30 -1.38 17.47
N GLN A 42 5.25 -1.80 18.32
CA GLN A 42 5.01 -1.98 19.75
C GLN A 42 4.52 -0.67 20.40
N PHE A 43 5.10 0.47 20.00
CA PHE A 43 4.63 1.79 20.41
C PHE A 43 3.17 2.05 20.02
N GLY A 44 2.80 1.76 18.76
CA GLY A 44 1.43 1.90 18.28
C GLY A 44 0.43 0.97 18.99
N GLU A 45 0.85 -0.24 19.37
CA GLU A 45 0.05 -1.17 20.18
C GLU A 45 -0.26 -0.58 21.57
N VAL A 46 0.77 -0.14 22.30
CA VAL A 46 0.61 0.46 23.63
C VAL A 46 -0.25 1.73 23.56
N LEU A 47 0.00 2.61 22.58
CA LEU A 47 -0.75 3.86 22.44
C LEU A 47 -2.24 3.62 22.11
N ALA A 48 -2.56 2.59 21.32
CA ALA A 48 -3.94 2.22 21.03
C ALA A 48 -4.66 1.68 22.28
N GLN A 49 -3.96 0.92 23.13
CA GLN A 49 -4.52 0.42 24.40
C GLN A 49 -4.81 1.56 25.37
N GLU A 50 -3.91 2.54 25.49
CA GLU A 50 -4.15 3.77 26.26
C GLU A 50 -5.37 4.52 25.74
N ALA A 51 -5.48 4.73 24.43
CA ALA A 51 -6.62 5.42 23.84
C ALA A 51 -7.94 4.69 24.13
N ALA A 52 -7.95 3.35 24.04
CA ALA A 52 -9.12 2.56 24.38
C ALA A 52 -9.49 2.64 25.87
N ALA A 53 -8.51 2.71 26.77
CA ALA A 53 -8.77 2.89 28.19
C ALA A 53 -9.42 4.25 28.47
N HIS A 54 -8.92 5.32 27.85
CA HIS A 54 -9.52 6.66 27.96
C HIS A 54 -10.94 6.76 27.40
N PHE A 55 -11.28 5.97 26.37
CA PHE A 55 -12.66 5.88 25.87
C PHE A 55 -13.55 4.93 26.67
N GLY A 56 -13.03 4.25 27.71
CA GLY A 56 -13.79 3.26 28.48
C GLY A 56 -13.99 1.92 27.76
N LEU A 57 -13.24 1.69 26.68
CA LEU A 57 -13.43 0.55 25.76
C LEU A 57 -12.36 -0.52 25.91
N TYR A 58 -11.32 -0.31 26.69
CA TYR A 58 -10.29 -1.34 26.86
C TYR A 58 -10.91 -2.66 27.37
N GLN A 59 -10.39 -3.81 26.95
CA GLN A 59 -10.85 -5.12 27.44
C GLN A 59 -9.63 -5.96 27.77
N VAL A 60 -9.63 -6.57 28.96
CA VAL A 60 -8.52 -7.42 29.46
C VAL A 60 -8.49 -8.80 28.76
N ARG A 61 -9.37 -9.05 27.79
CA ARG A 61 -9.38 -10.32 27.02
C ARG A 61 -8.21 -10.33 26.03
N ASP A 62 -7.78 -11.53 25.62
CA ASP A 62 -6.79 -11.77 24.56
C ASP A 62 -7.29 -11.26 23.20
N GLU A 63 -7.45 -9.95 23.04
CA GLU A 63 -7.82 -9.31 21.80
C GLU A 63 -6.56 -9.00 20.97
N THR A 64 -6.66 -9.23 19.67
CA THR A 64 -5.58 -8.87 18.74
C THR A 64 -5.56 -7.36 18.51
N GLN A 65 -4.40 -6.80 18.15
CA GLN A 65 -4.29 -5.37 17.78
C GLN A 65 -5.29 -4.97 16.68
N ALA A 66 -5.55 -5.86 15.72
CA ALA A 66 -6.48 -5.61 14.64
C ALA A 66 -7.93 -5.46 15.14
N GLU A 67 -8.33 -6.28 16.12
CA GLU A 67 -9.66 -6.21 16.74
C GLU A 67 -9.82 -4.94 17.57
N LEU A 68 -8.79 -4.56 18.33
CA LEU A 68 -8.74 -3.32 19.09
C LEU A 68 -8.93 -2.10 18.17
N LEU A 69 -8.16 -2.01 17.08
CA LEU A 69 -8.26 -0.90 16.13
C LEU A 69 -9.61 -0.85 15.41
N ARG A 70 -10.19 -2.01 15.07
CA ARG A 70 -11.53 -2.11 14.47
C ARG A 70 -12.63 -1.62 15.43
N ARG A 71 -12.44 -1.82 16.73
CA ARG A 71 -13.38 -1.35 17.74
C ARG A 71 -13.23 0.15 18.00
N LEU A 72 -11.99 0.63 18.08
CA LEU A 72 -11.70 2.05 18.18
C LEU A 72 -12.26 2.82 16.97
N SER A 73 -12.17 2.28 15.75
CA SER A 73 -12.69 2.96 14.55
C SER A 73 -14.22 3.14 14.51
N GLN A 74 -14.95 2.51 15.43
CA GLN A 74 -16.39 2.73 15.61
C GLN A 74 -16.68 3.91 16.54
N GLN A 75 -15.66 4.45 17.21
CA GLN A 75 -15.78 5.59 18.10
C GLN A 75 -15.63 6.90 17.36
N ARG A 76 -16.52 7.84 17.67
CA ARG A 76 -16.50 9.20 17.12
C ARG A 76 -15.15 9.89 17.35
N GLY A 77 -14.56 9.72 18.53
CA GLY A 77 -13.27 10.29 18.89
C GLY A 77 -12.05 9.64 18.26
N PHE A 78 -12.23 8.61 17.42
CA PHE A 78 -11.14 7.94 16.71
C PHE A 78 -11.37 8.04 15.20
N PRO A 79 -11.14 9.24 14.62
CA PRO A 79 -11.43 9.47 13.21
C PRO A 79 -10.54 8.61 12.32
N ARG A 80 -10.99 8.39 11.08
CA ARG A 80 -10.33 7.49 10.14
C ARG A 80 -8.86 7.85 9.88
N ASP A 81 -8.56 9.14 9.76
CA ASP A 81 -7.20 9.63 9.51
C ASP A 81 -6.24 9.22 10.65
N VAL A 82 -6.72 9.17 11.90
CA VAL A 82 -5.97 8.65 13.05
C VAL A 82 -5.83 7.13 12.95
N GLY A 83 -6.92 6.42 12.67
CA GLY A 83 -6.89 4.96 12.51
C GLY A 83 -5.93 4.49 11.41
N ASP A 84 -5.79 5.24 10.33
CA ASP A 84 -4.84 4.98 9.25
C ASP A 84 -3.38 5.07 9.74
N LEU A 85 -3.05 5.95 10.69
CA LEU A 85 -1.71 6.01 11.30
C LEU A 85 -1.37 4.71 12.02
N PHE A 86 -2.26 4.25 12.91
CA PHE A 86 -2.08 3.02 13.67
C PHE A 86 -2.03 1.79 12.75
N HIS A 87 -2.90 1.76 11.74
CA HIS A 87 -2.91 0.68 10.75
C HIS A 87 -1.59 0.59 9.99
N ARG A 88 -1.02 1.72 9.55
CA ARG A 88 0.27 1.74 8.85
C ARG A 88 1.42 1.31 9.74
N LEU A 89 1.47 1.78 10.99
CA LEU A 89 2.48 1.33 11.95
C LEU A 89 2.44 -0.19 12.14
N LYS A 90 1.23 -0.76 12.23
CA LYS A 90 1.04 -2.22 12.26
C LYS A 90 1.56 -2.89 10.98
N VAL A 91 1.17 -2.40 9.80
CA VAL A 91 1.55 -3.02 8.51
C VAL A 91 3.06 -3.00 8.30
N LEU A 92 3.70 -1.84 8.48
CA LEU A 92 5.16 -1.69 8.33
C LEU A 92 5.91 -2.53 9.36
N GLY A 93 5.43 -2.56 10.61
CA GLY A 93 6.01 -3.39 11.66
C GLY A 93 5.86 -4.88 11.41
N ASN A 94 4.71 -5.35 10.94
CA ASN A 94 4.48 -6.76 10.62
C ASN A 94 5.39 -7.22 9.49
N LYS A 95 5.55 -6.40 8.45
CA LYS A 95 6.49 -6.67 7.36
C LYS A 95 7.92 -6.80 7.88
N ALA A 96 8.35 -5.87 8.73
CA ALA A 96 9.65 -5.93 9.41
C ALA A 96 9.82 -7.20 10.26
N VAL A 97 8.81 -7.62 11.02
CA VAL A 97 8.88 -8.83 11.86
C VAL A 97 8.91 -10.12 11.03
N HIS A 98 8.06 -10.26 10.01
CA HIS A 98 7.88 -11.51 9.28
C HIS A 98 8.87 -11.70 8.15
N GLU A 99 9.23 -10.62 7.44
CA GLU A 99 10.09 -10.67 6.26
C GLU A 99 11.52 -10.23 6.57
N ASN A 100 11.78 -9.63 7.74
CA ASN A 100 13.06 -9.00 8.10
C ASN A 100 13.49 -7.93 7.07
N VAL A 101 12.50 -7.23 6.50
CA VAL A 101 12.70 -6.18 5.49
C VAL A 101 12.30 -4.82 6.07
N GLY A 102 13.18 -3.83 5.93
CA GLY A 102 12.93 -2.44 6.28
C GLY A 102 14.01 -1.54 5.69
N ASN A 103 13.63 -0.37 5.17
CA ASN A 103 14.57 0.64 4.69
C ASN A 103 14.44 1.94 5.51
N ALA A 104 15.44 2.80 5.40
CA ALA A 104 15.50 4.06 6.16
C ALA A 104 14.31 4.99 5.86
N GLY A 105 13.78 4.98 4.63
CA GLY A 105 12.60 5.75 4.24
C GLY A 105 11.35 5.31 5.00
N ASP A 106 11.07 3.99 5.00
CA ASP A 106 9.94 3.38 5.71
C ASP A 106 10.07 3.58 7.24
N ALA A 107 11.28 3.46 7.79
CA ALA A 107 11.55 3.71 9.21
C ALA A 107 11.34 5.18 9.62
N LEU A 108 11.76 6.13 8.76
CA LEU A 108 11.56 7.56 9.00
C LEU A 108 10.08 7.92 8.90
N HIS A 109 9.38 7.35 7.92
CA HIS A 109 7.94 7.49 7.79
C HIS A 109 7.22 6.99 9.04
N ALA A 110 7.53 5.77 9.49
CA ALA A 110 6.96 5.20 10.69
C ALA A 110 7.22 6.07 11.95
N LEU A 111 8.42 6.65 12.10
CA LEU A 111 8.74 7.56 13.21
C LEU A 111 7.81 8.78 13.22
N LYS A 112 7.58 9.37 12.04
CA LYS A 112 6.67 10.51 11.89
C LYS A 112 5.21 10.12 12.15
N LEU A 113 4.75 8.97 11.64
CA LEU A 113 3.40 8.45 11.90
C LEU A 113 3.17 8.21 13.40
N ALA A 114 4.14 7.57 14.08
CA ALA A 114 4.10 7.34 15.51
C ALA A 114 4.05 8.65 16.29
N ARG A 115 4.83 9.65 15.88
CA ARG A 115 4.79 10.98 16.49
C ARG A 115 3.45 11.68 16.24
N ALA A 116 2.89 11.59 15.04
CA ALA A 116 1.58 12.16 14.73
C ALA A 116 0.47 11.52 15.59
N ALA A 117 0.50 10.19 15.75
CA ALA A 117 -0.41 9.47 16.64
C ALA A 117 -0.21 9.89 18.12
N ALA A 118 1.04 10.05 18.56
CA ALA A 118 1.37 10.53 19.90
C ALA A 118 0.85 11.94 20.18
N VAL A 119 1.01 12.85 19.22
CA VAL A 119 0.52 14.23 19.31
C VAL A 119 -1.00 14.25 19.37
N TRP A 120 -1.67 13.50 18.49
CA TRP A 120 -3.12 13.36 18.52
C TRP A 120 -3.58 12.87 19.90
N PHE A 121 -2.95 11.82 20.43
CA PHE A 121 -3.29 11.26 21.73
C PHE A 121 -3.13 12.31 22.85
N HIS A 122 -2.00 13.00 22.90
CA HIS A 122 -1.73 14.00 23.95
C HIS A 122 -2.68 15.20 23.88
N GLN A 123 -3.00 15.68 22.67
CA GLN A 123 -3.97 16.78 22.47
C GLN A 123 -5.41 16.34 22.74
N SER A 124 -5.71 15.05 22.59
CA SER A 124 -7.05 14.48 22.83
C SER A 124 -7.33 14.25 24.33
N PHE A 125 -6.35 13.71 25.06
CA PHE A 125 -6.54 13.25 26.45
C PHE A 125 -5.71 14.02 27.49
N GLY A 126 -4.92 15.02 27.09
CA GLY A 126 -4.23 15.92 28.01
C GLY A 126 -4.30 17.37 27.60
N ASP A 127 -3.17 17.92 27.15
CA ASP A 127 -3.08 19.35 26.84
C ASP A 127 -3.51 19.64 25.40
N ARG A 128 -4.76 20.10 25.25
CA ARG A 128 -5.32 20.57 23.97
C ARG A 128 -4.52 21.71 23.36
N GLY A 129 -3.92 22.57 24.19
CA GLY A 129 -3.12 23.71 23.78
C GLY A 129 -1.70 23.33 23.37
N TYR A 130 -1.33 22.05 23.51
CA TYR A 130 0.01 21.58 23.21
C TYR A 130 0.36 21.84 21.75
N ARG A 131 1.44 22.61 21.56
CA ARG A 131 2.00 22.87 20.23
C ARG A 131 3.27 22.04 20.09
N PRO A 132 3.21 20.89 19.41
CA PRO A 132 4.43 20.13 19.16
C PRO A 132 5.38 20.97 18.32
N GLY A 133 6.67 20.98 18.68
CA GLY A 133 7.70 21.52 17.80
C GLY A 133 7.78 20.76 16.46
N ALA A 134 8.66 21.17 15.57
CA ALA A 134 8.95 20.39 14.36
C ALA A 134 9.44 18.97 14.74
N PHE A 135 9.17 17.99 13.88
CA PHE A 135 9.75 16.65 14.03
C PHE A 135 11.28 16.79 14.05
N VAL A 136 11.93 16.21 15.05
CA VAL A 136 13.39 16.22 15.17
C VAL A 136 13.90 14.89 14.63
N PRO A 137 14.52 14.84 13.43
CA PRO A 137 15.07 13.59 12.92
C PRO A 137 16.13 13.04 13.88
N PRO A 138 16.19 11.72 14.10
CA PRO A 138 17.24 11.12 14.92
C PRO A 138 18.61 11.56 14.39
N ARG A 139 19.48 12.04 15.27
CA ARG A 139 20.84 12.44 14.88
C ARG A 139 21.68 11.17 14.70
N PRO A 140 22.55 11.11 13.68
CA PRO A 140 23.60 10.10 13.64
C PRO A 140 24.38 10.18 14.97
N PRO A 141 24.86 9.05 15.51
CA PRO A 141 25.82 9.08 16.61
C PRO A 141 26.98 10.03 16.25
N ASP A 142 27.48 10.80 17.22
CA ASP A 142 28.63 11.68 17.02
C ASP A 142 29.77 10.89 16.37
N ASP A 143 30.31 11.47 15.30
CA ASP A 143 31.09 10.85 14.24
C ASP A 143 32.16 9.87 14.75
N ALA A 144 31.82 8.58 14.73
CA ALA A 144 32.81 7.51 14.65
C ALA A 144 33.48 7.66 13.28
N SER A 145 34.66 8.30 13.26
CA SER A 145 35.44 8.63 12.05
C SER A 145 35.37 7.56 10.95
N ALA A 146 35.53 7.95 9.68
CA ALA A 146 35.61 7.00 8.57
C ALA A 146 36.61 5.84 8.83
N ALA A 147 37.65 6.09 9.63
CA ALA A 147 38.59 5.08 10.11
C ALA A 147 37.96 4.09 11.11
N LEU A 148 37.08 4.54 12.01
CA LEU A 148 36.34 3.67 12.92
C LEU A 148 35.25 2.86 12.20
N LYS A 149 34.58 3.43 11.18
CA LYS A 149 33.65 2.66 10.34
C LYS A 149 34.35 1.61 9.48
N ALA A 150 35.52 1.94 8.92
CA ALA A 150 36.37 0.98 8.22
C ALA A 150 36.89 -0.09 9.19
N ALA A 151 37.32 0.29 10.40
CA ALA A 151 37.77 -0.65 11.42
C ALA A 151 36.63 -1.53 11.95
N ILE A 152 35.41 -1.01 12.10
CA ILE A 152 34.22 -1.79 12.49
C ILE A 152 33.82 -2.73 11.35
N ALA A 153 33.81 -2.28 10.10
CA ALA A 153 33.50 -3.15 8.96
C ALA A 153 34.56 -4.25 8.78
N GLU A 154 35.83 -3.93 9.01
CA GLU A 154 36.93 -4.89 8.99
C GLU A 154 36.85 -5.85 10.18
N LEU A 155 36.58 -5.34 11.39
CA LEU A 155 36.34 -6.17 12.59
C LEU A 155 35.07 -7.02 12.45
N GLN A 156 34.01 -6.54 11.80
CA GLN A 156 32.79 -7.30 11.52
C GLN A 156 33.02 -8.35 10.44
N ALA A 157 33.81 -8.07 9.42
CA ALA A 157 34.21 -9.06 8.42
C ALA A 157 35.14 -10.13 9.02
N GLN A 158 36.07 -9.73 9.89
CA GLN A 158 36.91 -10.64 10.67
C GLN A 158 36.09 -11.45 11.67
N LEU A 159 35.12 -10.84 12.35
CA LEU A 159 34.21 -11.50 13.28
C LEU A 159 33.29 -12.45 12.53
N ALA A 160 32.77 -12.11 11.34
CA ALA A 160 31.93 -13.00 10.53
C ALA A 160 32.74 -14.19 9.96
N ALA A 161 33.99 -13.95 9.56
CA ALA A 161 34.91 -15.00 9.13
C ALA A 161 35.37 -15.89 10.30
N SER A 162 35.56 -15.32 11.49
CA SER A 162 35.92 -16.08 12.69
C SER A 162 34.70 -16.68 13.38
N GLN A 163 33.48 -16.17 13.20
CA GLN A 163 32.28 -16.61 13.92
C GLN A 163 31.93 -18.05 13.57
N SER A 164 32.05 -18.48 12.30
CA SER A 164 31.71 -19.88 11.99
C SER A 164 32.68 -20.89 12.60
N GLU A 165 33.96 -20.57 12.71
CA GLU A 165 34.96 -21.47 13.32
C GLU A 165 35.08 -21.28 14.83
N ALA A 166 35.01 -20.04 15.32
CA ALA A 166 35.03 -19.71 16.74
C ALA A 166 33.72 -20.06 17.42
N GLU A 167 32.54 -19.94 16.81
CA GLU A 167 31.29 -20.47 17.38
C GLU A 167 31.30 -22.00 17.36
N LYS A 168 31.86 -22.65 16.33
CA LYS A 168 32.04 -24.12 16.34
C LYS A 168 33.06 -24.55 17.40
N ALA A 169 34.16 -23.83 17.56
CA ALA A 169 35.20 -24.13 18.54
C ALA A 169 34.77 -23.77 19.96
N GLN A 170 34.01 -22.68 20.13
CA GLN A 170 33.41 -22.26 21.39
C GLN A 170 32.28 -23.21 21.77
N LYS A 171 31.40 -23.59 20.85
CA LYS A 171 30.39 -24.63 21.09
C LYS A 171 31.05 -25.97 21.38
N ALA A 172 32.11 -26.36 20.67
CA ALA A 172 32.87 -27.57 20.99
C ALA A 172 33.60 -27.48 22.34
N ALA A 173 34.09 -26.29 22.73
CA ALA A 173 34.70 -26.04 24.03
C ALA A 173 33.67 -25.97 25.17
N GLU A 174 32.48 -25.43 24.91
CA GLU A 174 31.33 -25.41 25.80
C GLU A 174 30.77 -26.82 25.97
N ASP A 175 30.65 -27.60 24.89
CA ASP A 175 30.27 -29.02 24.89
C ASP A 175 31.33 -29.85 25.65
N ALA A 176 32.63 -29.62 25.39
CA ALA A 176 33.71 -30.30 26.12
C ALA A 176 33.81 -29.88 27.60
N ALA A 177 33.56 -28.61 27.92
CA ALA A 177 33.48 -28.11 29.30
C ALA A 177 32.23 -28.64 30.01
N PHE A 178 31.11 -28.77 29.30
CA PHE A 178 29.87 -29.36 29.77
C PHE A 178 30.03 -30.88 30.00
N GLU A 179 30.79 -31.58 29.16
CA GLU A 179 31.18 -32.98 29.35
C GLU A 179 32.19 -33.17 30.50
N ALA A 180 33.11 -32.23 30.69
CA ALA A 180 34.10 -32.23 31.78
C ALA A 180 33.51 -31.81 33.14
N MET A 181 32.37 -31.12 33.16
CA MET A 181 31.65 -30.79 34.38
C MET A 181 31.09 -32.06 35.04
N SER A 182 31.35 -32.19 36.34
CA SER A 182 30.76 -33.28 37.13
C SER A 182 29.24 -33.20 37.06
N ALA A 183 28.54 -34.32 37.25
CA ALA A 183 27.07 -34.33 37.27
C ALA A 183 26.50 -33.33 38.31
N GLY A 184 27.22 -33.06 39.39
CA GLY A 184 26.86 -32.06 40.41
C GLY A 184 27.05 -30.61 39.96
N ASP A 185 28.05 -30.31 39.11
CA ASP A 185 28.25 -28.96 38.57
C ASP A 185 27.18 -28.63 37.52
N ARG A 186 26.79 -29.62 36.69
CA ARG A 186 25.73 -29.46 35.70
C ARG A 186 24.37 -29.18 36.33
N ALA A 187 24.05 -29.89 37.41
CA ALA A 187 22.83 -29.63 38.17
C ALA A 187 22.80 -28.20 38.72
N ARG A 188 23.92 -27.72 39.31
CA ARG A 188 24.03 -26.35 39.84
C ARG A 188 23.90 -25.27 38.77
N ALA A 189 24.51 -25.45 37.60
CA ALA A 189 24.39 -24.50 36.50
C ALA A 189 22.96 -24.44 35.93
N ALA A 190 22.31 -25.60 35.75
CA ALA A 190 20.92 -25.67 35.30
C ALA A 190 19.95 -25.10 36.35
N ASP A 191 20.24 -25.22 37.63
CA ASP A 191 19.44 -24.63 38.71
C ASP A 191 19.63 -23.10 38.76
N ALA A 192 20.85 -22.61 38.55
CA ALA A 192 21.13 -21.18 38.44
C ALA A 192 20.48 -20.53 37.21
N GLU A 193 20.51 -21.20 36.05
CA GLU A 193 19.85 -20.75 34.83
C GLU A 193 18.32 -20.75 34.99
N ARG A 194 17.76 -21.79 35.61
CA ARG A 194 16.32 -21.85 35.94
C ARG A 194 15.93 -20.76 36.94
N ALA A 195 16.76 -20.47 37.93
CA ALA A 195 16.52 -19.37 38.87
C ALA A 195 16.55 -18.00 38.17
N ALA A 196 17.54 -17.76 37.30
CA ALA A 196 17.64 -16.51 36.54
C ALA A 196 16.47 -16.32 35.55
N LEU A 197 16.03 -17.41 34.89
CA LEU A 197 14.85 -17.37 34.02
C LEU A 197 13.56 -17.13 34.82
N ALA A 198 13.42 -17.75 35.99
CA ALA A 198 12.29 -17.53 36.88
C ALA A 198 12.24 -16.06 37.34
N GLU A 199 13.36 -15.48 37.76
CA GLU A 199 13.46 -14.07 38.15
C GLU A 199 13.07 -13.13 36.99
N LEU A 200 13.53 -13.41 35.77
CA LEU A 200 13.15 -12.63 34.58
C LEU A 200 11.65 -12.77 34.26
N LEU A 201 11.09 -13.97 34.37
CA LEU A 201 9.66 -14.21 34.15
C LEU A 201 8.81 -13.49 35.20
N ASP A 202 9.24 -13.49 36.46
CA ASP A 202 8.60 -12.75 37.53
C ASP A 202 8.66 -11.24 37.28
N GLU A 203 9.81 -10.68 36.87
CA GLU A 203 9.91 -9.26 36.49
C GLU A 203 8.99 -8.88 35.32
N VAL A 204 8.88 -9.74 34.30
CA VAL A 204 8.00 -9.51 33.15
C VAL A 204 6.54 -9.59 33.58
N ALA A 205 6.18 -10.59 34.41
CA ALA A 205 4.83 -10.77 34.93
C ALA A 205 4.41 -9.59 35.83
N GLU A 206 5.29 -9.10 36.71
CA GLU A 206 5.05 -7.93 37.55
C GLU A 206 4.81 -6.67 36.70
N ARG A 207 5.65 -6.42 35.68
CA ARG A 207 5.46 -5.28 34.77
C ARG A 207 4.16 -5.39 33.98
N GLN A 208 3.78 -6.58 33.56
CA GLN A 208 2.53 -6.82 32.84
C GLN A 208 1.31 -6.65 33.77
N ALA A 209 1.37 -7.12 35.01
CA ALA A 209 0.32 -6.94 35.99
C ALA A 209 0.12 -5.45 36.35
N ALA A 210 1.21 -4.71 36.56
CA ALA A 210 1.15 -3.27 36.83
C ALA A 210 0.53 -2.48 35.67
N MET A 211 0.84 -2.87 34.42
CA MET A 211 0.19 -2.31 33.23
C MET A 211 -1.33 -2.56 33.24
N LEU A 212 -1.75 -3.82 33.44
CA LEU A 212 -3.16 -4.18 33.39
C LEU A 212 -3.97 -3.46 34.48
N ASP A 213 -3.42 -3.35 35.69
CA ASP A 213 -4.04 -2.60 36.79
C ASP A 213 -4.20 -1.11 36.44
N ARG A 214 -3.18 -0.50 35.84
CA ARG A 214 -3.25 0.91 35.40
C ARG A 214 -4.33 1.12 34.34
N LEU A 215 -4.37 0.30 33.28
CA LEU A 215 -5.37 0.42 32.22
C LEU A 215 -6.80 0.17 32.77
N ALA A 216 -6.96 -0.76 33.70
CA ALA A 216 -8.22 -1.02 34.37
C ALA A 216 -8.69 0.18 35.21
N ARG A 217 -7.78 0.85 35.93
CA ARG A 217 -8.10 2.08 36.68
C ARG A 217 -8.54 3.22 35.76
N LEU A 218 -7.79 3.49 34.70
CA LEU A 218 -8.16 4.52 33.71
C LEU A 218 -9.51 4.24 33.07
N GLN A 219 -9.77 2.98 32.74
CA GLN A 219 -11.06 2.58 32.20
C GLN A 219 -12.19 2.73 33.21
N ALA A 220 -11.97 2.40 34.48
CA ALA A 220 -12.96 2.60 35.53
C ALA A 220 -13.28 4.09 35.74
N GLU A 221 -12.26 4.96 35.67
CA GLU A 221 -12.44 6.42 35.70
C GLU A 221 -13.26 6.91 34.49
N ALA A 222 -12.93 6.43 33.28
CA ALA A 222 -13.68 6.77 32.07
C ALA A 222 -15.15 6.32 32.14
N LEU A 223 -15.41 5.09 32.60
CA LEU A 223 -16.77 4.55 32.74
C LEU A 223 -17.57 5.22 33.88
N ALA A 224 -16.89 5.73 34.90
CA ALA A 224 -17.53 6.47 35.99
C ALA A 224 -17.83 7.94 35.63
N ALA A 225 -17.19 8.48 34.59
CA ALA A 225 -17.43 9.83 34.13
C ALA A 225 -18.86 10.01 33.56
N PRO A 226 -19.49 11.19 33.73
CA PRO A 226 -20.79 11.46 33.13
C PRO A 226 -20.75 11.28 31.61
N PRO A 227 -21.82 10.76 30.96
CA PRO A 227 -21.86 10.57 29.51
C PRO A 227 -21.50 11.83 28.70
N ALA A 228 -21.92 13.01 29.18
CA ALA A 228 -21.62 14.30 28.55
C ALA A 228 -20.12 14.70 28.63
N GLU A 229 -19.34 14.09 29.52
CA GLU A 229 -17.89 14.29 29.61
C GLU A 229 -17.17 13.37 28.63
N LEU A 230 -17.57 12.10 28.53
CA LEU A 230 -17.07 11.16 27.52
C LEU A 230 -17.37 11.64 26.09
N GLU A 231 -18.57 12.18 25.86
CA GLU A 231 -18.92 12.78 24.58
C GLU A 231 -18.02 13.99 24.25
N ARG A 232 -17.74 14.86 25.23
CA ARG A 232 -16.81 16.00 25.03
C ARG A 232 -15.40 15.54 24.70
N VAL A 233 -14.90 14.49 25.35
CA VAL A 233 -13.59 13.88 25.04
C VAL A 233 -13.59 13.31 23.62
N ALA A 234 -14.66 12.63 23.21
CA ALA A 234 -14.79 12.11 21.85
C ALA A 234 -14.84 13.23 20.80
N GLU A 235 -15.60 14.30 21.04
CA GLU A 235 -15.66 15.46 20.15
C GLU A 235 -14.30 16.16 20.02
N GLN A 236 -13.59 16.31 21.14
CA GLN A 236 -12.25 16.87 21.15
C GLN A 236 -11.28 16.01 20.33
N ALA A 237 -11.29 14.69 20.54
CA ALA A 237 -10.40 13.78 19.83
C ALA A 237 -10.69 13.72 18.31
N GLU A 238 -11.97 13.88 17.92
CA GLU A 238 -12.41 14.02 16.54
C GLU A 238 -11.90 15.33 15.90
N GLU A 239 -12.05 16.46 16.59
CA GLU A 239 -11.59 17.76 16.11
C GLU A 239 -10.07 17.78 15.90
N VAL A 240 -9.31 17.26 16.86
CA VAL A 240 -7.85 17.16 16.76
C VAL A 240 -7.45 16.20 15.63
N GLY A 241 -8.09 15.03 15.54
CA GLY A 241 -7.74 14.03 14.54
C GLY A 241 -8.04 14.47 13.11
N THR A 242 -9.08 15.28 12.89
CA THR A 242 -9.36 15.89 11.57
C THR A 242 -8.39 17.01 11.19
N GLN A 243 -7.80 17.68 12.18
CA GLN A 243 -6.76 18.70 11.98
C GLN A 243 -5.34 18.11 11.80
N LEU A 244 -5.17 16.81 12.06
CA LEU A 244 -3.93 16.07 11.92
C LEU A 244 -3.59 15.85 10.42
N ALA A 245 -3.38 16.95 9.70
CA ALA A 245 -3.03 16.92 8.29
C ALA A 245 -1.58 16.46 8.13
N LEU A 246 -1.38 15.26 7.58
CA LEU A 246 -0.10 14.85 7.00
C LEU A 246 0.40 15.99 6.11
N ASP A 247 1.67 16.34 6.26
CA ASP A 247 2.27 17.34 5.40
C ASP A 247 2.43 16.77 3.97
N GLU A 248 2.85 17.63 3.05
CA GLU A 248 3.02 17.23 1.64
C GLU A 248 4.11 16.17 1.47
N ALA A 249 5.17 16.23 2.30
CA ALA A 249 6.27 15.27 2.26
C ALA A 249 5.82 13.87 2.73
N ASP A 250 4.99 13.81 3.78
CA ASP A 250 4.44 12.56 4.30
C ASP A 250 3.42 11.96 3.32
N THR A 251 2.68 12.81 2.60
CA THR A 251 1.80 12.37 1.52
C THR A 251 2.60 11.79 0.35
N ARG A 252 3.75 12.37 0.01
CA ARG A 252 4.67 11.83 -1.00
C ARG A 252 5.22 10.46 -0.61
N GLN A 253 5.61 10.25 0.64
CA GLN A 253 6.08 8.92 1.10
C GLN A 253 5.01 7.83 0.98
N LEU A 254 3.75 8.19 1.23
CA LEU A 254 2.61 7.30 1.00
C LEU A 254 2.44 6.95 -0.48
N ILE A 255 2.58 7.94 -1.36
CA ILE A 255 2.54 7.73 -2.82
C ILE A 255 3.71 6.84 -3.26
N ASP A 256 4.92 7.07 -2.72
CA ASP A 256 6.10 6.26 -3.01
C ASP A 256 5.87 4.78 -2.65
N ALA A 257 5.27 4.51 -1.49
CA ALA A 257 4.91 3.15 -1.08
C ALA A 257 3.92 2.50 -2.06
N GLN A 258 2.85 3.21 -2.43
CA GLN A 258 1.85 2.69 -3.37
C GLN A 258 2.41 2.46 -4.78
N LEU A 259 3.33 3.31 -5.22
CA LEU A 259 4.03 3.15 -6.49
C LEU A 259 4.96 1.93 -6.46
N ARG A 260 5.68 1.70 -5.34
CA ARG A 260 6.48 0.49 -5.12
C ARG A 260 5.65 -0.78 -5.14
N ASP A 261 4.49 -0.77 -4.49
CA ASP A 261 3.55 -1.91 -4.52
C ASP A 261 3.05 -2.22 -5.94
N ALA A 262 2.99 -1.22 -6.82
CA ALA A 262 2.64 -1.37 -8.23
C ALA A 262 3.84 -1.67 -9.16
N GLY A 263 5.04 -1.90 -8.61
CA GLY A 263 6.24 -2.29 -9.35
C GLY A 263 7.10 -1.13 -9.87
N TRP A 264 6.91 0.09 -9.35
CA TRP A 264 7.76 1.24 -9.65
C TRP A 264 8.89 1.39 -8.62
N GLU A 265 10.09 1.74 -9.08
CA GLU A 265 11.14 2.26 -8.20
C GLU A 265 10.81 3.72 -7.83
N ALA A 266 10.34 3.95 -6.60
CA ALA A 266 9.89 5.24 -6.11
C ALA A 266 10.46 5.57 -4.72
N ASP A 267 11.08 6.74 -4.62
CA ASP A 267 11.54 7.37 -3.37
C ASP A 267 11.67 8.87 -3.62
N SER A 268 10.74 9.68 -3.13
CA SER A 268 10.69 11.12 -3.39
C SER A 268 11.84 11.93 -2.75
N VAL A 269 12.65 11.31 -1.90
CA VAL A 269 13.83 11.90 -1.25
C VAL A 269 15.11 11.53 -2.01
N GLU A 270 15.27 10.26 -2.37
CA GLU A 270 16.46 9.76 -3.08
C GLU A 270 16.32 9.87 -4.61
N LEU A 271 15.19 9.44 -5.17
CA LEU A 271 14.90 9.44 -6.61
C LEU A 271 14.33 10.79 -7.09
N ARG A 272 15.08 11.86 -6.85
CA ARG A 272 14.68 13.24 -7.18
C ARG A 272 15.57 13.87 -8.24
N TYR A 273 14.97 14.65 -9.15
CA TYR A 273 15.71 15.31 -10.23
C TYR A 273 16.87 16.20 -9.73
N SER A 274 16.64 16.98 -8.65
CA SER A 274 17.63 17.90 -8.06
C SER A 274 18.86 17.18 -7.49
N ARG A 275 18.74 15.89 -7.18
CA ARG A 275 19.85 15.03 -6.74
C ARG A 275 20.64 14.39 -7.89
N GLY A 276 20.32 14.75 -9.13
CA GLY A 276 20.96 14.23 -10.33
C GLY A 276 20.36 12.93 -10.85
N VAL A 277 19.23 12.46 -10.29
CA VAL A 277 18.56 11.25 -10.77
C VAL A 277 17.97 11.48 -12.15
N ARG A 278 18.22 10.54 -13.06
CA ARG A 278 17.79 10.55 -14.46
C ARG A 278 17.22 9.18 -14.83
N PRO A 279 16.36 9.10 -15.86
CA PRO A 279 15.84 7.83 -16.34
C PRO A 279 16.97 6.90 -16.81
N GLN A 280 16.76 5.59 -16.67
CA GLN A 280 17.77 4.57 -16.93
C GLN A 280 17.16 3.45 -17.77
N LYS A 281 17.91 2.94 -18.75
CA LYS A 281 17.47 1.77 -19.53
C LYS A 281 17.18 0.60 -18.60
N HIS A 282 16.11 -0.14 -18.88
CA HIS A 282 15.68 -1.33 -18.14
C HIS A 282 15.25 -1.09 -16.68
N LYS A 283 15.01 0.16 -16.27
CA LYS A 283 14.42 0.51 -14.96
C LYS A 283 13.09 1.23 -15.11
N ASN A 284 12.20 1.03 -14.13
CA ASN A 284 10.88 1.67 -14.07
C ASN A 284 10.86 2.68 -12.93
N LEU A 285 11.23 3.93 -13.20
CA LEU A 285 11.49 4.93 -12.16
C LEU A 285 10.34 5.93 -12.03
N ALA A 286 9.94 6.24 -10.80
CA ALA A 286 9.14 7.41 -10.47
C ALA A 286 10.10 8.51 -9.96
N ILE A 287 10.40 9.50 -10.81
CA ILE A 287 11.37 10.55 -10.47
C ILE A 287 10.61 11.79 -9.97
N ALA A 288 10.92 12.21 -8.74
CA ALA A 288 10.29 13.34 -8.09
C ALA A 288 10.84 14.70 -8.55
N GLU A 289 9.99 15.74 -8.49
CA GLU A 289 10.30 17.15 -8.79
C GLU A 289 10.90 17.34 -10.20
N TRP A 290 10.31 16.70 -11.20
CA TRP A 290 10.80 16.78 -12.58
C TRP A 290 10.49 18.14 -13.21
N PRO A 291 11.49 18.89 -13.70
CA PRO A 291 11.26 20.23 -14.22
C PRO A 291 10.48 20.23 -15.54
N THR A 292 9.41 21.02 -15.61
CA THR A 292 8.69 21.37 -16.84
C THR A 292 8.75 22.88 -17.07
N ASP A 293 8.37 23.35 -18.26
CA ASP A 293 8.32 24.79 -18.57
C ASP A 293 7.21 25.54 -17.79
N SER A 294 6.35 24.81 -17.08
CA SER A 294 5.28 25.35 -16.23
C SER A 294 5.55 25.17 -14.72
N GLY A 295 6.76 24.78 -14.35
CA GLY A 295 7.16 24.42 -12.99
C GLY A 295 7.47 22.92 -12.84
N PRO A 296 8.02 22.48 -11.70
CA PRO A 296 8.32 21.08 -11.48
C PRO A 296 7.03 20.27 -11.30
N ALA A 297 6.91 19.15 -11.99
CA ALA A 297 5.91 18.13 -11.72
C ALA A 297 6.29 17.33 -10.46
N ASP A 298 5.32 16.92 -9.65
CA ASP A 298 5.60 16.16 -8.42
C ASP A 298 6.31 14.84 -8.74
N TYR A 299 5.83 14.10 -9.73
CA TYR A 299 6.52 12.93 -10.27
C TYR A 299 6.35 12.83 -11.78
N VAL A 300 7.36 12.26 -12.43
CA VAL A 300 7.25 11.72 -13.79
C VAL A 300 7.64 10.24 -13.75
N LEU A 301 6.79 9.41 -14.35
CA LEU A 301 7.00 7.97 -14.45
C LEU A 301 7.73 7.64 -15.75
N PHE A 302 8.83 6.92 -15.64
CA PHE A 302 9.68 6.49 -16.75
C PHE A 302 9.71 4.98 -16.86
N VAL A 303 9.42 4.46 -18.06
CA VAL A 303 9.68 3.07 -18.42
C VAL A 303 10.94 3.06 -19.26
N GLY A 304 12.06 2.62 -18.67
CA GLY A 304 13.37 2.79 -19.26
C GLY A 304 13.72 4.29 -19.41
N LEU A 305 13.79 4.74 -20.66
CA LEU A 305 14.05 6.15 -21.01
C LEU A 305 12.79 6.91 -21.42
N GLU A 306 11.65 6.24 -21.51
CA GLU A 306 10.41 6.81 -22.02
C GLU A 306 9.56 7.38 -20.89
N ALA A 307 9.29 8.69 -20.92
CA ALA A 307 8.36 9.35 -20.01
C ALA A 307 6.93 9.00 -20.40
N VAL A 308 6.28 8.17 -19.59
CA VAL A 308 4.94 7.65 -19.90
C VAL A 308 3.83 8.35 -19.13
N SER A 309 4.12 8.91 -17.94
CA SER A 309 3.09 9.54 -17.11
C SER A 309 3.59 10.70 -16.26
N VAL A 310 2.69 11.63 -15.93
CA VAL A 310 2.92 12.70 -14.95
C VAL A 310 1.95 12.55 -13.78
N ILE A 311 2.43 12.76 -12.56
CA ILE A 311 1.62 12.73 -11.33
C ILE A 311 1.65 14.11 -10.69
N GLU A 312 0.46 14.61 -10.32
CA GLU A 312 0.28 15.72 -9.38
C GLU A 312 -0.12 15.14 -8.01
N ALA A 313 0.62 15.50 -6.97
CA ALA A 313 0.37 15.13 -5.59
C ALA A 313 -0.23 16.31 -4.82
N LYS A 314 -1.30 16.07 -4.05
CA LYS A 314 -1.85 17.03 -3.11
C LYS A 314 -1.70 16.52 -1.69
N ARG A 315 -1.61 17.45 -0.74
CA ARG A 315 -1.77 17.16 0.69
C ARG A 315 -3.04 16.34 0.91
N ALA A 316 -2.98 15.33 1.78
CA ALA A 316 -4.07 14.41 2.06
C ALA A 316 -5.44 15.11 2.24
N ALA A 317 -5.48 16.24 2.93
CA ALA A 317 -6.70 16.98 3.25
C ALA A 317 -7.38 17.68 2.04
N LYS A 318 -6.74 17.77 0.87
CA LYS A 318 -7.29 18.44 -0.31
C LYS A 318 -7.97 17.46 -1.27
N ASP A 319 -9.09 17.91 -1.84
CA ASP A 319 -9.79 17.20 -2.91
C ASP A 319 -8.91 17.13 -4.16
N VAL A 320 -8.90 15.97 -4.80
CA VAL A 320 -7.90 15.62 -5.82
C VAL A 320 -8.43 15.70 -7.25
N ALA A 321 -9.73 15.53 -7.48
CA ALA A 321 -10.31 15.43 -8.82
C ALA A 321 -9.97 16.63 -9.73
N ALA A 322 -10.06 17.85 -9.20
CA ALA A 322 -9.75 19.08 -9.95
C ALA A 322 -8.25 19.26 -10.23
N SER A 323 -7.38 18.54 -9.51
CA SER A 323 -5.92 18.65 -9.64
C SER A 323 -5.39 18.02 -10.92
N ILE A 324 -6.22 17.25 -11.66
CA ILE A 324 -5.86 16.72 -12.98
C ILE A 324 -5.54 17.83 -13.99
N GLU A 325 -6.09 19.04 -13.82
CA GLU A 325 -5.75 20.21 -14.64
C GLU A 325 -4.29 20.63 -14.48
N GLN A 326 -3.69 20.43 -13.30
CA GLN A 326 -2.28 20.69 -13.08
C GLN A 326 -1.41 19.68 -13.83
N ALA A 327 -1.75 18.39 -13.77
CA ALA A 327 -1.07 17.34 -14.53
C ALA A 327 -1.15 17.60 -16.05
N LYS A 328 -2.30 18.11 -16.54
CA LYS A 328 -2.44 18.57 -17.94
C LYS A 328 -1.44 19.67 -18.31
N ARG A 329 -1.23 20.66 -17.43
CA ARG A 329 -0.26 21.74 -17.65
C ARG A 329 1.16 21.18 -17.78
N TYR A 330 1.58 20.34 -16.83
CA TYR A 330 2.90 19.71 -16.85
C TYR A 330 3.13 18.87 -18.10
N SER A 331 2.15 18.06 -18.51
CA SER A 331 2.28 17.24 -19.73
C SER A 331 2.46 18.08 -20.99
N ARG A 332 1.76 19.22 -21.12
CA ARG A 332 1.92 20.14 -22.26
C ARG A 332 3.28 20.85 -22.23
N ALA A 333 3.76 21.18 -21.03
CA ALA A 333 5.00 21.89 -20.77
C ALA A 333 6.24 20.98 -20.62
N TYR A 334 6.08 19.67 -20.80
CA TYR A 334 7.17 18.71 -20.66
C TYR A 334 8.12 18.81 -21.85
N THR A 335 9.39 19.12 -21.60
CA THR A 335 10.41 19.16 -22.65
C THR A 335 11.47 18.10 -22.32
N PRO A 336 11.77 17.15 -23.22
CA PRO A 336 12.83 16.17 -23.01
C PRO A 336 14.17 16.85 -22.67
N LYS A 337 14.88 16.32 -21.67
CA LYS A 337 16.21 16.72 -21.21
C LYS A 337 17.19 15.54 -21.17
N GLY A 338 18.24 15.63 -21.99
CA GLY A 338 19.33 14.63 -22.01
C GLY A 338 18.93 13.40 -22.83
N ASP A 339 19.03 12.21 -22.23
CA ASP A 339 18.73 10.93 -22.88
C ASP A 339 17.26 10.48 -22.73
N ASP A 340 16.43 11.27 -22.05
CA ASP A 340 15.02 10.96 -21.90
C ASP A 340 14.25 11.15 -23.23
N LYS A 341 13.15 10.43 -23.36
CA LYS A 341 12.28 10.49 -24.54
C LYS A 341 10.85 10.66 -24.08
N ALA A 342 10.14 11.62 -24.68
CA ALA A 342 8.69 11.66 -24.54
C ALA A 342 8.10 10.39 -25.17
N ALA A 343 7.08 9.80 -24.53
CA ALA A 343 6.24 8.82 -25.21
C ALA A 343 5.67 9.43 -26.49
N ALA A 344 5.58 8.65 -27.57
CA ALA A 344 5.36 9.00 -28.99
C ALA A 344 4.30 10.08 -29.39
N GLY A 345 4.35 11.26 -28.79
CA GLY A 345 3.45 12.39 -28.98
C GLY A 345 4.07 13.54 -29.80
N PRO A 346 3.43 14.72 -29.85
CA PRO A 346 2.33 15.15 -28.96
C PRO A 346 0.93 14.73 -29.42
N TRP A 347 0.04 14.46 -28.47
CA TRP A 347 -1.40 14.23 -28.69
C TRP A 347 -2.19 15.48 -28.30
N ASP A 348 -2.70 16.24 -29.26
CA ASP A 348 -3.41 17.52 -29.00
C ASP A 348 -2.63 18.49 -28.09
N GLY A 349 -1.29 18.47 -28.22
CA GLY A 349 -0.36 19.28 -27.43
C GLY A 349 0.08 18.65 -26.10
N TYR A 350 -0.47 17.51 -25.67
CA TYR A 350 0.06 16.74 -24.55
C TYR A 350 1.29 15.95 -24.99
N ARG A 351 2.44 16.16 -24.34
CA ARG A 351 3.69 15.46 -24.68
C ARG A 351 3.87 14.18 -23.85
N ILE A 352 3.19 14.09 -22.71
CA ILE A 352 3.08 12.87 -21.92
C ILE A 352 1.61 12.43 -21.89
N PRO A 353 1.27 11.18 -22.25
CA PRO A 353 -0.11 10.78 -22.52
C PRO A 353 -0.93 10.52 -21.26
N PHE A 354 -0.32 9.98 -20.21
CA PHE A 354 -1.02 9.55 -19.01
C PHE A 354 -0.84 10.56 -17.90
N LEU A 355 -1.95 10.95 -17.27
CA LEU A 355 -2.00 11.99 -16.25
C LEU A 355 -2.64 11.42 -15.00
N PHE A 356 -1.96 11.57 -13.87
CA PHE A 356 -2.49 11.22 -12.56
C PHE A 356 -2.61 12.43 -11.64
N ALA A 357 -3.61 12.39 -10.76
CA ALA A 357 -3.69 13.24 -9.59
C ALA A 357 -4.02 12.40 -8.36
N THR A 358 -3.28 12.55 -7.26
CA THR A 358 -3.47 11.76 -6.05
C THR A 358 -3.28 12.60 -4.78
N ASN A 359 -3.96 12.23 -3.70
CA ASN A 359 -3.67 12.70 -2.35
C ASN A 359 -3.21 11.56 -1.43
N GLY A 360 -2.86 10.42 -2.03
CA GLY A 360 -2.41 9.18 -1.39
C GLY A 360 -3.46 8.45 -0.55
N ARG A 361 -4.65 9.04 -0.32
CA ARG A 361 -5.73 8.36 0.40
C ARG A 361 -6.30 7.21 -0.45
N PRO A 362 -6.75 6.09 0.17
CA PRO A 362 -7.45 5.03 -0.54
C PRO A 362 -8.68 5.56 -1.29
N TYR A 363 -8.97 4.96 -2.44
CA TYR A 363 -10.18 5.28 -3.17
C TYR A 363 -11.42 4.78 -2.41
N LEU A 364 -12.43 5.65 -2.32
CA LEU A 364 -13.71 5.34 -1.72
C LEU A 364 -14.80 5.79 -2.69
N LYS A 365 -15.59 4.84 -3.20
CA LYS A 365 -16.66 5.14 -4.18
C LYS A 365 -17.63 6.22 -3.70
N GLN A 366 -17.92 6.27 -2.40
CA GLN A 366 -18.80 7.29 -1.79
C GLN A 366 -18.18 8.70 -1.80
N LEU A 367 -16.86 8.81 -1.91
CA LEU A 367 -16.09 10.05 -1.88
C LEU A 367 -15.18 10.17 -3.11
N ALA A 368 -15.65 9.67 -4.26
CA ALA A 368 -14.81 9.48 -5.44
C ALA A 368 -14.07 10.75 -5.91
N THR A 369 -14.62 11.94 -5.66
CA THR A 369 -14.00 13.22 -6.01
C THR A 369 -12.99 13.75 -4.99
N LYS A 370 -13.04 13.24 -3.75
CA LYS A 370 -12.24 13.74 -2.62
C LYS A 370 -10.97 12.93 -2.37
N SER A 371 -10.98 11.62 -2.64
CA SER A 371 -9.85 10.73 -2.36
C SER A 371 -9.57 9.74 -3.49
N GLY A 372 -8.38 9.17 -3.48
CA GLY A 372 -7.95 8.15 -4.45
C GLY A 372 -7.03 8.69 -5.54
N ILE A 373 -6.85 7.86 -6.57
CA ILE A 373 -5.99 8.13 -7.71
C ILE A 373 -6.88 8.50 -8.90
N TRP A 374 -6.83 9.73 -9.34
CA TRP A 374 -7.50 10.17 -10.56
C TRP A 374 -6.59 9.98 -11.76
N PHE A 375 -7.15 9.46 -12.84
CA PHE A 375 -6.43 9.12 -14.05
C PHE A 375 -7.11 9.68 -15.30
N LEU A 376 -6.31 10.19 -16.23
CA LEU A 376 -6.72 10.60 -17.56
C LEU A 376 -5.71 10.10 -18.60
N ASP A 377 -6.22 9.40 -19.60
CA ASP A 377 -5.50 9.13 -20.85
C ASP A 377 -5.78 10.27 -21.84
N ALA A 378 -4.82 11.17 -22.01
CA ALA A 378 -4.96 12.39 -22.79
C ALA A 378 -4.78 12.20 -24.31
N ARG A 379 -4.56 10.96 -24.78
CA ARG A 379 -4.32 10.68 -26.21
C ARG A 379 -5.55 10.92 -27.09
N ARG A 380 -6.75 10.85 -26.52
CA ARG A 380 -8.03 11.09 -27.22
C ARG A 380 -8.88 12.10 -26.47
N LYS A 381 -9.49 13.03 -27.21
CA LYS A 381 -10.34 14.09 -26.64
C LYS A 381 -11.59 13.57 -25.92
N GLN A 382 -12.06 12.38 -26.31
CA GLN A 382 -13.25 11.75 -25.75
C GLN A 382 -12.98 11.10 -24.38
N ASN A 383 -11.72 10.96 -23.99
CA ASN A 383 -11.37 10.39 -22.69
C ASN A 383 -11.62 11.41 -21.57
N HIS A 384 -12.31 10.96 -20.54
CA HIS A 384 -12.60 11.75 -19.35
C HIS A 384 -11.79 11.21 -18.17
N SER A 385 -11.41 12.11 -17.26
CA SER A 385 -10.73 11.72 -16.03
C SER A 385 -11.67 10.92 -15.13
N HIS A 386 -11.16 9.87 -14.52
CA HIS A 386 -11.91 9.01 -13.60
C HIS A 386 -11.01 8.49 -12.49
N ALA A 387 -11.61 8.06 -11.39
CA ALA A 387 -10.87 7.47 -10.28
C ALA A 387 -10.49 6.01 -10.55
N LEU A 388 -9.36 5.60 -9.98
CA LEU A 388 -8.84 4.23 -9.98
C LEU A 388 -8.77 3.70 -8.56
N ASP A 389 -8.99 2.40 -8.41
CA ASP A 389 -8.82 1.67 -7.15
C ASP A 389 -7.34 1.43 -6.81
N GLY A 390 -6.44 1.48 -7.81
CA GLY A 390 -5.01 1.25 -7.66
C GLY A 390 -4.18 1.82 -8.81
N TRP A 391 -2.85 1.78 -8.66
CA TRP A 391 -1.91 2.26 -9.67
C TRP A 391 -1.77 1.28 -10.83
N TYR A 392 -1.56 1.81 -12.03
CA TYR A 392 -1.09 0.99 -13.14
C TYR A 392 0.35 0.54 -12.91
N THR A 393 0.63 -0.73 -13.23
CA THR A 393 2.01 -1.21 -13.30
C THR A 393 2.75 -0.62 -14.52
N PRO A 394 4.10 -0.63 -14.54
CA PRO A 394 4.89 -0.22 -15.70
C PRO A 394 4.49 -0.96 -16.99
N GLU A 395 4.26 -2.27 -16.89
CA GLU A 395 3.82 -3.11 -18.02
C GLU A 395 2.39 -2.76 -18.45
N GLY A 396 1.53 -2.43 -17.48
CA GLY A 396 0.16 -1.98 -17.71
C GLY A 396 0.11 -0.69 -18.52
N LEU A 397 0.85 0.33 -18.10
CA LEU A 397 0.97 1.59 -18.84
C LEU A 397 1.63 1.41 -20.21
N SER A 398 2.68 0.60 -20.30
CA SER A 398 3.36 0.31 -21.58
C SER A 398 2.42 -0.38 -22.57
N ALA A 399 1.61 -1.33 -22.09
CA ALA A 399 0.62 -2.00 -22.93
C ALA A 399 -0.51 -1.06 -23.36
N LEU A 400 -0.97 -0.19 -22.45
CA LEU A 400 -1.97 0.83 -22.75
C LEU A 400 -1.44 1.81 -23.80
N LEU A 401 -0.16 2.20 -23.72
CA LEU A 401 0.50 3.10 -24.65
C LEU A 401 0.57 2.53 -26.07
N ARG A 402 0.87 1.23 -26.20
CA ARG A 402 0.91 0.52 -27.49
C ARG A 402 -0.47 0.30 -28.11
N GLN A 403 -1.54 0.50 -27.35
CA GLN A 403 -2.89 0.30 -27.85
C GLN A 403 -3.31 1.47 -28.74
N ASP A 404 -3.63 1.16 -30.00
CA ASP A 404 -4.25 2.08 -30.95
C ASP A 404 -5.77 1.88 -30.94
N MET A 405 -6.47 2.80 -30.29
CA MET A 405 -7.92 2.72 -30.14
C MET A 405 -8.68 3.10 -31.42
N ASP A 406 -8.13 4.01 -32.23
CA ASP A 406 -8.78 4.44 -33.47
C ASP A 406 -8.69 3.31 -34.49
N GLU A 407 -7.54 2.62 -34.56
CA GLU A 407 -7.40 1.42 -35.36
C GLU A 407 -8.32 0.30 -34.89
N ALA A 408 -8.38 0.08 -33.57
CA ALA A 408 -9.26 -0.94 -33.02
C ALA A 408 -10.73 -0.66 -33.35
N HIS A 409 -11.18 0.59 -33.28
CA HIS A 409 -12.53 0.99 -33.68
C HIS A 409 -12.77 0.77 -35.18
N ARG A 410 -11.80 1.08 -36.03
CA ARG A 410 -11.87 0.82 -37.48
C ARG A 410 -12.00 -0.68 -37.79
N LEU A 411 -11.17 -1.52 -37.18
CA LEU A 411 -11.22 -2.98 -37.34
C LEU A 411 -12.57 -3.53 -36.83
N LEU A 412 -13.04 -3.07 -35.67
CA LEU A 412 -14.30 -3.50 -35.08
C LEU A 412 -15.51 -3.18 -35.97
N ALA A 413 -15.51 -2.01 -36.61
CA ALA A 413 -16.57 -1.60 -37.53
C ALA A 413 -16.64 -2.49 -38.78
N GLN A 414 -15.48 -2.94 -39.27
CA GLN A 414 -15.36 -3.79 -40.47
C GLN A 414 -15.54 -5.28 -40.16
N GLU A 415 -15.39 -5.70 -38.90
CA GLU A 415 -15.48 -7.09 -38.50
C GLU A 415 -16.88 -7.66 -38.83
N PRO A 416 -16.98 -8.77 -39.59
CA PRO A 416 -18.23 -9.49 -39.86
C PRO A 416 -18.92 -9.97 -38.59
N THR A 417 -20.17 -10.43 -38.63
CA THR A 417 -20.89 -10.94 -37.44
C THR A 417 -21.37 -12.39 -37.58
N ASP A 418 -20.93 -13.06 -38.64
CA ASP A 418 -21.44 -14.34 -39.13
C ASP A 418 -20.74 -15.59 -38.55
N TYR A 419 -19.60 -15.44 -37.88
CA TYR A 419 -18.88 -16.57 -37.24
C TYR A 419 -19.68 -17.27 -36.14
N LEU A 420 -20.62 -16.59 -35.51
CA LEU A 420 -21.62 -17.18 -34.63
C LEU A 420 -22.96 -16.97 -35.31
N ALA A 421 -23.75 -18.03 -35.49
CA ALA A 421 -25.12 -17.96 -36.01
C ALA A 421 -26.06 -17.24 -35.01
N LEU A 422 -25.77 -15.96 -34.74
CA LEU A 422 -26.47 -15.09 -33.81
C LEU A 422 -27.78 -14.62 -34.44
N ARG A 423 -28.79 -14.47 -33.60
CA ARG A 423 -30.08 -13.89 -33.99
C ARG A 423 -29.95 -12.37 -34.15
N ASP A 424 -30.82 -11.76 -34.96
CA ASP A 424 -30.79 -10.33 -35.28
C ASP A 424 -30.76 -9.42 -34.05
N TYR A 425 -31.50 -9.76 -33.00
CA TYR A 425 -31.51 -8.98 -31.75
C TYR A 425 -30.20 -9.10 -30.96
N GLN A 426 -29.49 -10.21 -31.07
CA GLN A 426 -28.18 -10.39 -30.43
C GLN A 426 -27.13 -9.56 -31.17
N VAL A 427 -27.16 -9.56 -32.51
CA VAL A 427 -26.32 -8.70 -33.35
C VAL A 427 -26.59 -7.23 -33.04
N SER A 428 -27.86 -6.84 -32.96
CA SER A 428 -28.27 -5.47 -32.62
C SER A 428 -27.76 -5.04 -31.24
N ALA A 429 -27.84 -5.92 -30.23
CA ALA A 429 -27.32 -5.65 -28.89
C ALA A 429 -25.80 -5.46 -28.88
N ILE A 430 -25.05 -6.29 -29.63
CA ILE A 430 -23.59 -6.17 -29.79
C ILE A 430 -23.25 -4.83 -30.44
N LYS A 431 -23.86 -4.50 -31.58
CA LYS A 431 -23.59 -3.24 -32.30
C LYS A 431 -23.92 -2.01 -31.46
N ALA A 432 -24.99 -2.05 -30.65
CA ALA A 432 -25.30 -0.98 -29.72
C ALA A 432 -24.20 -0.80 -28.66
N ALA A 433 -23.70 -1.90 -28.07
CA ALA A 433 -22.59 -1.85 -27.12
C ALA A 433 -21.30 -1.29 -27.75
N GLU A 434 -21.00 -1.68 -28.99
CA GLU A 434 -19.84 -1.17 -29.74
C GLU A 434 -19.92 0.34 -29.98
N ALA A 435 -21.09 0.84 -30.38
CA ALA A 435 -21.32 2.27 -30.56
C ALA A 435 -21.18 3.06 -29.25
N CYS A 436 -21.60 2.50 -28.12
CA CYS A 436 -21.38 3.09 -26.79
C CYS A 436 -19.88 3.15 -26.45
N LEU A 437 -19.14 2.07 -26.72
CA LEU A 437 -17.68 1.99 -26.50
C LEU A 437 -16.89 2.93 -27.40
N GLU A 438 -17.39 3.23 -28.60
CA GLU A 438 -16.84 4.21 -29.52
C GLU A 438 -16.96 5.64 -28.97
N LYS A 439 -18.09 5.95 -28.34
CA LYS A 439 -18.34 7.22 -27.65
C LYS A 439 -17.61 7.34 -26.31
N GLY A 440 -16.81 6.34 -25.92
CA GLY A 440 -16.06 6.34 -24.66
C GLY A 440 -16.89 6.00 -23.42
N GLN A 441 -18.11 5.48 -23.57
CA GLN A 441 -18.93 5.05 -22.44
C GLN A 441 -18.31 3.81 -21.78
N ARG A 442 -18.11 3.88 -20.46
CA ARG A 442 -17.43 2.84 -19.67
C ARG A 442 -18.41 1.84 -19.02
N GLU A 443 -19.66 2.23 -18.86
CA GLU A 443 -20.71 1.42 -18.24
C GLU A 443 -21.85 1.24 -19.25
N ILE A 444 -22.18 -0.01 -19.55
CA ILE A 444 -23.20 -0.38 -20.55
C ILE A 444 -24.06 -1.50 -19.95
N LEU A 445 -25.38 -1.33 -19.97
CA LEU A 445 -26.34 -2.34 -19.54
C LEU A 445 -27.07 -2.93 -20.74
N ILE A 446 -27.00 -4.26 -20.91
CA ILE A 446 -27.76 -5.00 -21.91
C ILE A 446 -28.82 -5.83 -21.21
N ALA A 447 -30.09 -5.48 -21.38
CA ALA A 447 -31.22 -6.22 -20.80
C ALA A 447 -31.74 -7.28 -21.77
N MET A 448 -31.67 -8.55 -21.38
CA MET A 448 -32.15 -9.69 -22.18
C MET A 448 -32.91 -10.70 -21.32
N ALA A 449 -34.08 -11.14 -21.80
CA ALA A 449 -34.86 -12.17 -21.13
C ALA A 449 -34.10 -13.50 -20.99
N THR A 450 -34.47 -14.34 -20.02
CA THR A 450 -33.86 -15.68 -19.86
C THR A 450 -34.22 -16.59 -21.02
N GLY A 451 -33.27 -17.41 -21.48
CA GLY A 451 -33.44 -18.28 -22.66
C GLY A 451 -33.19 -17.61 -24.02
N THR A 452 -32.94 -16.29 -24.07
CA THR A 452 -32.69 -15.56 -25.35
C THR A 452 -31.23 -15.62 -25.81
N GLY A 453 -30.37 -16.41 -25.16
CA GLY A 453 -28.99 -16.60 -25.60
C GLY A 453 -27.97 -15.55 -25.11
N LYS A 454 -28.15 -15.04 -23.88
CA LYS A 454 -27.21 -14.09 -23.23
C LYS A 454 -25.74 -14.50 -23.37
N THR A 455 -25.42 -15.75 -23.06
CA THR A 455 -24.04 -16.28 -23.12
C THR A 455 -23.47 -16.19 -24.53
N MET A 456 -24.24 -16.58 -25.55
CA MET A 456 -23.80 -16.51 -26.96
C MET A 456 -23.57 -15.06 -27.41
N THR A 457 -24.45 -14.14 -27.00
CA THR A 457 -24.27 -12.70 -27.26
C THR A 457 -22.96 -12.19 -26.63
N CYS A 458 -22.68 -12.57 -25.38
CA CYS A 458 -21.44 -12.16 -24.71
C CYS A 458 -20.19 -12.77 -25.36
N ILE A 459 -20.22 -14.03 -25.79
CA ILE A 459 -19.10 -14.66 -26.51
C ILE A 459 -18.80 -13.87 -27.80
N GLY A 460 -19.83 -13.55 -28.59
CA GLY A 460 -19.69 -12.75 -29.81
C GLY A 460 -19.11 -11.37 -29.55
N LEU A 461 -19.60 -10.67 -28.52
CA LEU A 461 -19.06 -9.37 -28.12
C LEU A 461 -17.60 -9.47 -27.69
N CYS A 462 -17.26 -10.41 -26.79
CA CYS A 462 -15.89 -10.59 -26.30
C CYS A 462 -14.92 -10.92 -27.44
N TYR A 463 -15.32 -11.80 -28.36
CA TYR A 463 -14.50 -12.19 -29.50
C TYR A 463 -14.16 -10.98 -30.37
N ARG A 464 -15.19 -10.20 -30.75
CA ARG A 464 -15.05 -8.99 -31.56
C ARG A 464 -14.12 -7.97 -30.92
N LEU A 465 -14.30 -7.74 -29.62
CA LEU A 465 -13.51 -6.78 -28.84
C LEU A 465 -12.04 -7.19 -28.69
N LEU A 466 -11.74 -8.47 -28.55
CA LEU A 466 -10.36 -8.97 -28.48
C LEU A 466 -9.71 -9.03 -29.86
N LYS A 467 -10.42 -9.51 -30.89
CA LYS A 467 -9.91 -9.62 -32.27
C LYS A 467 -9.56 -8.26 -32.86
N SER A 468 -10.41 -7.26 -32.65
CA SER A 468 -10.14 -5.87 -33.03
C SER A 468 -9.09 -5.19 -32.15
N LYS A 469 -8.56 -5.85 -31.12
CA LYS A 469 -7.62 -5.28 -30.13
C LYS A 469 -8.19 -4.05 -29.39
N ARG A 470 -9.52 -3.93 -29.32
CA ARG A 470 -10.20 -2.88 -28.56
C ARG A 470 -10.04 -3.06 -27.06
N PHE A 471 -9.88 -4.29 -26.59
CA PHE A 471 -9.45 -4.62 -25.25
C PHE A 471 -8.34 -5.66 -25.28
N ARG A 472 -7.41 -5.57 -24.32
CA ARG A 472 -6.35 -6.56 -24.16
C ARG A 472 -6.82 -7.79 -23.40
N ARG A 473 -7.69 -7.60 -22.39
CA ARG A 473 -8.16 -8.64 -21.48
C ARG A 473 -9.61 -8.39 -21.10
N ILE A 474 -10.32 -9.46 -20.78
CA ILE A 474 -11.72 -9.45 -20.33
C ILE A 474 -11.81 -10.31 -19.07
N LEU A 475 -12.40 -9.75 -18.02
CA LEU A 475 -12.84 -10.47 -16.83
C LEU A 475 -14.34 -10.73 -16.96
N PHE A 476 -14.73 -12.00 -16.97
CA PHE A 476 -16.12 -12.43 -17.05
C PHE A 476 -16.60 -12.92 -15.69
N LEU A 477 -17.48 -12.15 -15.06
CA LEU A 477 -17.99 -12.44 -13.72
C LEU A 477 -19.30 -13.21 -13.75
N VAL A 478 -19.40 -14.24 -12.92
CA VAL A 478 -20.61 -15.04 -12.70
C VAL A 478 -21.00 -15.08 -11.24
N ASP A 479 -22.28 -15.32 -10.94
CA ASP A 479 -22.78 -15.39 -9.57
C ASP A 479 -22.33 -16.66 -8.82
N ARG A 480 -22.22 -17.80 -9.52
CA ARG A 480 -21.94 -19.11 -8.88
C ARG A 480 -21.03 -19.98 -9.74
N SER A 481 -20.29 -20.87 -9.09
CA SER A 481 -19.32 -21.76 -9.77
C SER A 481 -19.95 -22.62 -10.87
N ALA A 482 -21.17 -23.13 -10.66
CA ALA A 482 -21.88 -23.92 -11.69
C ALA A 482 -22.12 -23.12 -12.98
N LEU A 483 -22.48 -21.83 -12.87
CA LEU A 483 -22.62 -20.93 -14.02
C LEU A 483 -21.26 -20.62 -14.66
N GLY A 484 -20.20 -20.55 -13.84
CA GLY A 484 -18.83 -20.40 -14.32
C GLY A 484 -18.41 -21.57 -15.21
N VAL A 485 -18.61 -22.81 -14.74
CA VAL A 485 -18.31 -24.02 -15.52
C VAL A 485 -19.12 -24.07 -16.82
N GLN A 486 -20.42 -23.74 -16.77
CA GLN A 486 -21.25 -23.65 -17.98
C GLN A 486 -20.73 -22.60 -18.97
N THR A 487 -20.31 -21.43 -18.46
CA THR A 487 -19.75 -20.36 -19.27
C THR A 487 -18.44 -20.79 -19.90
N THR A 488 -17.51 -21.36 -19.13
CA THR A 488 -16.24 -21.92 -19.63
C THR A 488 -16.48 -22.92 -20.75
N ASN A 489 -17.40 -23.87 -20.55
CA ASN A 489 -17.75 -24.86 -21.57
C ASN A 489 -18.35 -24.21 -22.82
N ALA A 490 -19.17 -23.16 -22.67
CA ALA A 490 -19.72 -22.41 -23.80
C ALA A 490 -18.62 -21.72 -24.62
N PHE A 491 -17.66 -21.06 -23.97
CA PHE A 491 -16.51 -20.44 -24.66
C PHE A 491 -15.60 -21.48 -25.34
N LYS A 492 -15.40 -22.66 -24.73
CA LYS A 492 -14.61 -23.77 -25.30
C LYS A 492 -15.33 -24.54 -26.41
N SER A 493 -16.65 -24.46 -26.52
CA SER A 493 -17.43 -25.20 -27.54
C SER A 493 -17.88 -24.32 -28.70
N ALA A 494 -18.04 -23.02 -28.49
CA ALA A 494 -18.39 -22.06 -29.52
C ALA A 494 -17.29 -22.03 -30.60
N ARG A 495 -17.61 -22.58 -31.77
CA ARG A 495 -16.79 -22.51 -32.98
C ARG A 495 -16.92 -21.10 -33.56
N LEU A 496 -15.78 -20.48 -33.82
CA LEU A 496 -15.68 -19.14 -34.37
C LEU A 496 -15.08 -19.26 -35.77
N GLU A 497 -14.02 -18.52 -36.05
CA GLU A 497 -13.35 -18.54 -37.34
C GLU A 497 -12.47 -19.79 -37.50
N ASN A 498 -12.41 -20.33 -38.73
CA ASN A 498 -11.61 -21.51 -39.08
C ASN A 498 -11.85 -22.74 -38.19
N LEU A 499 -13.06 -22.88 -37.64
CA LEU A 499 -13.46 -23.95 -36.70
C LEU A 499 -12.69 -23.95 -35.36
N LEU A 500 -11.87 -22.93 -35.11
CA LEU A 500 -11.20 -22.74 -33.84
C LEU A 500 -12.20 -22.23 -32.79
N THR A 501 -11.98 -22.64 -31.54
CA THR A 501 -12.78 -22.18 -30.41
C THR A 501 -12.21 -20.87 -29.86
N PHE A 502 -12.97 -20.19 -29.01
CA PHE A 502 -12.44 -19.01 -28.32
C PHE A 502 -11.18 -19.35 -27.50
N GLY A 503 -11.19 -20.52 -26.84
CA GLY A 503 -10.07 -21.01 -26.04
C GLY A 503 -8.80 -21.17 -26.86
N ASP A 504 -8.92 -21.69 -28.08
CA ASP A 504 -7.78 -21.91 -28.98
C ASP A 504 -7.16 -20.59 -29.47
N ILE A 505 -7.97 -19.55 -29.68
CA ILE A 505 -7.53 -18.27 -30.25
C ILE A 505 -6.94 -17.34 -29.17
N PHE A 506 -7.53 -17.31 -27.98
CA PHE A 506 -7.27 -16.26 -27.00
C PHE A 506 -6.81 -16.75 -25.61
N GLY A 507 -6.90 -18.05 -25.34
CA GLY A 507 -6.65 -18.59 -24.00
C GLY A 507 -7.72 -18.19 -22.98
N ILE A 508 -8.08 -19.11 -22.09
CA ILE A 508 -9.10 -18.91 -21.06
C ILE A 508 -8.56 -19.42 -19.72
N LYS A 509 -8.63 -18.58 -18.69
CA LYS A 509 -8.39 -18.98 -17.29
C LYS A 509 -9.71 -19.24 -16.58
N GLU A 510 -9.70 -20.25 -15.72
CA GLU A 510 -10.86 -20.79 -15.03
C GLU A 510 -10.93 -20.34 -13.57
N LEU A 511 -11.98 -20.77 -12.87
CA LEU A 511 -12.31 -20.32 -11.51
C LEU A 511 -11.20 -20.54 -10.48
N THR A 512 -10.34 -21.54 -10.68
CA THR A 512 -9.24 -21.90 -9.77
C THR A 512 -7.98 -21.06 -10.00
N ASP A 513 -7.86 -20.41 -11.15
CA ASP A 513 -6.67 -19.64 -11.49
C ASP A 513 -6.71 -18.29 -10.77
N ILE A 514 -5.64 -17.97 -10.04
CA ILE A 514 -5.55 -16.73 -9.25
C ILE A 514 -4.88 -15.63 -10.07
N VAL A 515 -3.78 -15.95 -10.75
CA VAL A 515 -2.99 -15.01 -11.55
C VAL A 515 -3.08 -15.40 -13.02
N PRO A 516 -3.63 -14.54 -13.91
CA PRO A 516 -3.65 -14.82 -15.33
C PRO A 516 -2.27 -14.59 -15.97
N ASP A 517 -1.89 -15.49 -16.88
CA ASP A 517 -0.64 -15.37 -17.63
C ASP A 517 -0.65 -14.14 -18.57
N SER A 518 0.52 -13.77 -19.08
CA SER A 518 0.68 -12.57 -19.92
C SER A 518 -0.11 -12.63 -21.24
N ASP A 519 -0.29 -13.85 -21.76
CA ASP A 519 -0.96 -14.20 -23.02
C ASP A 519 -2.47 -14.36 -22.86
N THR A 520 -2.96 -14.79 -21.69
CA THR A 520 -4.37 -14.98 -21.37
C THR A 520 -5.17 -13.70 -21.62
N LYS A 521 -6.24 -13.81 -22.43
CA LYS A 521 -7.14 -12.69 -22.75
C LYS A 521 -8.50 -12.77 -22.05
N LEU A 522 -8.96 -13.95 -21.62
CA LEU A 522 -10.24 -14.11 -20.90
C LEU A 522 -10.02 -14.83 -19.57
N HIS A 523 -10.55 -14.26 -18.48
CA HIS A 523 -10.59 -14.90 -17.17
C HIS A 523 -12.04 -14.97 -16.71
N ILE A 524 -12.51 -16.18 -16.37
CA ILE A 524 -13.85 -16.39 -15.82
C ILE A 524 -13.72 -16.56 -14.31
N ALA A 525 -14.42 -15.74 -13.53
CA ALA A 525 -14.37 -15.75 -12.06
C ALA A 525 -15.76 -15.60 -11.44
N THR A 526 -15.95 -16.08 -10.21
CA THR A 526 -17.16 -15.79 -9.43
C THR A 526 -17.03 -14.45 -8.72
N VAL A 527 -18.15 -13.76 -8.50
CA VAL A 527 -18.18 -12.52 -7.71
C VAL A 527 -17.65 -12.77 -6.29
N GLN A 528 -18.07 -13.85 -5.61
CA GLN A 528 -17.57 -14.15 -4.26
C GLN A 528 -16.07 -14.49 -4.27
N GLY A 529 -15.59 -15.18 -5.32
CA GLY A 529 -14.17 -15.49 -5.49
C GLY A 529 -13.32 -14.23 -5.62
N MET A 530 -13.76 -13.26 -6.42
CA MET A 530 -13.08 -11.97 -6.56
C MET A 530 -13.12 -11.14 -5.28
N VAL A 531 -14.26 -11.11 -4.58
CA VAL A 531 -14.37 -10.41 -3.29
C VAL A 531 -13.42 -11.03 -2.26
N LYS A 532 -13.33 -12.36 -2.20
CA LYS A 532 -12.36 -13.05 -1.32
C LYS A 532 -10.92 -12.65 -1.63
N ARG A 533 -10.55 -12.63 -2.91
CA ARG A 533 -9.20 -12.26 -3.37
C ARG A 533 -8.87 -10.79 -3.10
N LEU A 534 -9.82 -9.88 -3.29
CA LEU A 534 -9.61 -8.43 -3.13
C LEU A 534 -9.62 -7.96 -1.67
N LEU A 535 -10.47 -8.55 -0.82
CA LEU A 535 -10.71 -8.04 0.54
C LEU A 535 -10.09 -8.91 1.66
N TYR A 536 -9.73 -10.16 1.37
CA TYR A 536 -9.34 -11.16 2.38
C TYR A 536 -8.08 -11.96 2.02
N SER A 537 -7.30 -11.52 1.02
CA SER A 537 -6.00 -12.13 0.70
C SER A 537 -4.93 -11.62 1.67
N ASP A 538 -4.27 -12.54 2.37
CA ASP A 538 -3.06 -12.25 3.17
C ASP A 538 -1.82 -12.02 2.27
N ASP A 539 -1.89 -12.45 1.01
CA ASP A 539 -0.85 -12.21 0.01
C ASP A 539 -0.98 -10.79 -0.55
N ALA A 540 0.10 -10.02 -0.44
CA ALA A 540 0.25 -8.62 -0.88
C ALA A 540 0.24 -8.41 -2.40
N VAL A 541 -0.35 -9.34 -3.18
CA VAL A 541 -0.44 -9.23 -4.64
C VAL A 541 -1.88 -8.91 -5.03
N PRO A 542 -2.18 -7.66 -5.43
CA PRO A 542 -3.48 -7.32 -5.98
C PRO A 542 -3.77 -8.18 -7.22
N PRO A 543 -4.99 -8.70 -7.41
CA PRO A 543 -5.34 -9.44 -8.62
C PRO A 543 -5.20 -8.52 -9.85
N VAL A 544 -4.40 -8.97 -10.83
CA VAL A 544 -4.03 -8.23 -12.05
C VAL A 544 -5.12 -8.23 -13.12
#